data_AF-A0A4Q2LUE0-F1
#
_entry.id   AF-A0A4Q2LUE0-F1
#
_cell.length_a   1.000
_cell.length_b   1.000
_cell.length_c   1.000
_cell.angle_alpha   90.00
_cell.angle_beta   90.00
_cell.angle_gamma   90.00
#
_symmetry.space_group_name_H-M   'P 1'
#
loop_
_entity.id
_entity.type
_entity.pdbx_description
1 polymer ?
#
loop_
_entity_poly.entity_id
_entity_poly.type
_entity_poly.pdbx_seq_one_letter_code
_entity_poly.pdbx_strand_id
1 'polypeptide(L)'
;MKKTKEIRWIVLSAVIVCLLIVFFTTNFERASMIKEVEQQNESYILRVVIYPDSKDETYVLDLQSEHIMNFGFGTRKSNDFFESNLLEGHSQKQLKKLHESDYNNLITLADYADKANVILEKSDAFGRWNVTIIYKNKTYDIYHGDYKSDDIGKLVQAIIELSPVRLDLHGWS
;
A
#
# COMPACT_ATOMS: atom_id res chain seq x y z
N MET A 1 27.59 -46.15 -44.10
CA MET A 1 27.92 -44.83 -43.52
C MET A 1 26.78 -43.79 -43.54
N LYS A 2 25.62 -44.03 -44.18
CA LYS A 2 24.50 -43.07 -44.24
C LYS A 2 23.60 -43.08 -42.98
N LYS A 3 23.26 -44.28 -42.46
CA LYS A 3 22.41 -44.46 -41.26
C LYS A 3 22.92 -43.75 -39.99
N THR A 4 24.24 -43.68 -39.80
CA THR A 4 24.84 -43.03 -38.62
C THR A 4 24.72 -41.51 -38.64
N LYS A 5 24.55 -40.88 -39.82
CA LYS A 5 24.32 -39.43 -39.93
C LYS A 5 22.87 -39.07 -39.60
N GLU A 6 21.90 -39.88 -40.03
CA GLU A 6 20.47 -39.63 -39.76
C GLU A 6 20.12 -39.76 -38.28
N ILE A 7 20.69 -40.76 -37.58
CA ILE A 7 20.52 -40.93 -36.14
C ILE A 7 21.05 -39.71 -35.36
N ARG A 8 22.16 -39.11 -35.81
CA ARG A 8 22.74 -37.91 -35.19
C ARG A 8 21.83 -36.69 -35.29
N TRP A 9 21.14 -36.50 -36.41
CA TRP A 9 20.20 -35.39 -36.59
C TRP A 9 18.95 -35.54 -35.72
N ILE A 10 18.43 -36.76 -35.59
CA ILE A 10 17.29 -37.05 -34.72
C ILE A 10 17.65 -36.76 -33.25
N VAL A 11 18.80 -37.24 -32.78
CA VAL A 11 19.26 -36.98 -31.41
C VAL A 11 19.49 -35.49 -31.16
N LEU A 12 20.09 -34.77 -32.10
CA LEU A 12 20.30 -33.32 -31.97
C LEU A 12 18.97 -32.55 -31.91
N SER A 13 18.00 -32.93 -32.73
CA SER A 13 16.67 -32.30 -32.72
C SER A 13 15.92 -32.53 -31.40
N ALA A 14 16.02 -33.74 -30.82
CA ALA A 14 15.42 -34.06 -29.53
C ALA A 14 16.05 -33.25 -28.39
N VAL A 15 17.38 -33.05 -28.41
CA VAL A 15 18.08 -32.24 -27.40
C VAL A 15 17.65 -30.78 -27.48
N ILE A 16 17.52 -30.20 -28.69
CA ILE A 16 17.08 -28.82 -28.86
C ILE A 16 15.64 -28.64 -28.36
N VAL A 17 14.75 -29.57 -28.67
CA VAL A 17 13.36 -29.52 -28.18
C VAL A 17 13.30 -29.60 -26.66
N CYS A 18 14.08 -30.49 -26.03
CA CYS A 18 14.18 -30.55 -24.56
C CYS A 18 14.70 -29.24 -23.96
N LEU A 19 15.74 -28.64 -24.53
CA LEU A 19 16.28 -27.37 -24.06
C LEU A 19 15.26 -26.23 -24.19
N LEU A 20 14.48 -26.20 -25.27
CA LEU A 20 13.42 -25.22 -25.45
C LEU A 20 12.31 -25.41 -24.40
N ILE A 21 11.87 -26.64 -24.14
CA ILE A 21 10.85 -26.91 -23.12
C ILE A 21 11.34 -26.42 -21.74
N VAL A 22 12.56 -26.80 -21.34
CA VAL A 22 13.15 -26.35 -20.06
C VAL A 22 13.28 -24.83 -20.00
N PHE A 23 13.67 -24.18 -21.10
CA PHE A 23 13.75 -22.72 -21.17
C PHE A 23 12.36 -22.08 -21.03
N PHE A 24 11.33 -22.61 -21.68
CA PHE A 24 9.98 -22.08 -21.58
C PHE A 24 9.38 -22.30 -20.20
N THR A 25 9.55 -23.46 -19.57
CA THR A 25 9.01 -23.74 -18.22
C THR A 25 9.68 -22.88 -17.16
N THR A 26 11.00 -22.73 -17.21
CA THR A 26 11.73 -21.90 -16.24
C THR A 26 11.42 -20.42 -16.38
N ASN A 27 11.29 -19.90 -17.61
CA ASN A 27 10.87 -18.50 -17.81
C ASN A 27 9.41 -18.26 -17.45
N PHE A 28 8.52 -19.24 -17.65
CA PHE A 28 7.12 -19.14 -17.26
C PHE A 28 6.96 -19.10 -15.74
N GLU A 29 7.65 -19.99 -15.01
CA GLU A 29 7.68 -19.98 -13.53
C GLU A 29 8.27 -18.68 -12.98
N ARG A 30 9.32 -18.15 -13.63
CA ARG A 30 9.91 -16.86 -13.24
C ARG A 30 8.96 -15.69 -13.48
N ALA A 31 8.23 -15.70 -14.60
CA ALA A 31 7.22 -14.69 -14.92
C ALA A 31 6.03 -14.76 -13.96
N SER A 32 5.59 -15.95 -13.54
CA SER A 32 4.54 -16.09 -12.52
C SER A 32 5.00 -15.63 -11.14
N MET A 33 6.25 -15.91 -10.75
CA MET A 33 6.81 -15.39 -9.49
C MET A 33 6.94 -13.87 -9.48
N ILE A 34 7.37 -13.25 -10.59
CA ILE A 34 7.42 -11.77 -10.71
C ILE A 34 6.01 -11.19 -10.60
N LYS A 35 5.01 -11.85 -11.20
CA LYS A 35 3.61 -11.41 -11.15
C LYS A 35 2.98 -11.57 -9.76
N GLU A 36 3.34 -12.61 -9.02
CA GLU A 36 2.93 -12.79 -7.61
C GLU A 36 3.62 -11.78 -6.67
N VAL A 37 4.91 -11.50 -6.89
CA VAL A 37 5.64 -10.47 -6.16
C VAL A 37 5.11 -9.06 -6.47
N GLU A 38 4.66 -8.79 -7.70
CA GLU A 38 3.96 -7.55 -8.06
C GLU A 38 2.52 -7.51 -7.51
N GLN A 39 1.78 -8.62 -7.47
CA GLN A 39 0.42 -8.67 -6.92
C GLN A 39 0.34 -8.54 -5.39
N GLN A 40 1.46 -8.68 -4.66
CA GLN A 40 1.53 -8.39 -3.22
C GLN A 40 2.02 -6.99 -2.88
N ASN A 41 2.44 -6.20 -3.88
CA ASN A 41 2.58 -4.75 -3.75
C ASN A 41 1.25 -4.11 -4.19
N GLU A 42 0.29 -4.05 -3.27
CA GLU A 42 -0.78 -3.05 -3.33
C GLU A 42 -0.12 -1.67 -3.27
N SER A 43 0.35 -1.17 -4.42
CA SER A 43 1.03 0.11 -4.56
C SER A 43 0.01 1.23 -4.33
N TYR A 44 -0.19 1.59 -3.07
CA TYR A 44 -0.93 2.78 -2.72
C TYR A 44 -0.21 4.00 -3.29
N ILE A 45 -0.98 4.92 -3.86
CA ILE A 45 -0.48 6.22 -4.27
C ILE A 45 -0.45 7.19 -3.08
N LEU A 46 -1.32 6.96 -2.10
CA LEU A 46 -1.43 7.68 -0.84
C LEU A 46 -1.83 6.67 0.24
N ARG A 47 -1.05 6.60 1.33
CA ARG A 47 -1.39 5.86 2.54
C ARG A 47 -1.53 6.82 3.70
N VAL A 48 -2.58 6.62 4.50
CA VAL A 48 -2.79 7.34 5.75
C VAL A 48 -2.99 6.33 6.87
N VAL A 49 -2.17 6.44 7.90
CA VAL A 49 -2.22 5.59 9.08
C VAL A 49 -2.60 6.46 10.27
N ILE A 50 -3.69 6.12 10.96
CA ILE A 50 -4.18 6.85 12.13
C ILE A 50 -4.11 5.90 13.33
N TYR A 51 -3.37 6.29 14.37
CA TYR A 51 -3.05 5.41 15.49
C TYR A 51 -2.82 6.19 16.79
N PRO A 52 -3.24 5.68 17.96
CA PRO A 52 -2.85 6.24 19.25
C PRO A 52 -1.39 5.88 19.55
N ASP A 53 -0.83 6.34 20.66
CA ASP A 53 0.52 5.92 21.08
C ASP A 53 0.61 4.41 21.34
N SER A 54 -0.51 3.77 21.76
CA SER A 54 -0.60 2.32 21.88
C SER A 54 -0.71 1.64 20.51
N LYS A 55 -0.43 0.33 20.45
CA LYS A 55 -0.54 -0.45 19.21
C LYS A 55 -1.92 -1.08 19.00
N ASP A 56 -2.81 -0.94 19.96
CA ASP A 56 -4.04 -1.75 20.06
C ASP A 56 -5.07 -1.37 19.01
N GLU A 57 -5.02 -0.13 18.51
CA GLU A 57 -6.01 0.41 17.58
C GLU A 57 -5.30 1.16 16.46
N THR A 58 -5.39 0.69 15.23
CA THR A 58 -4.76 1.38 14.09
C THR A 58 -5.64 1.27 12.86
N TYR A 59 -5.88 2.44 12.27
CA TYR A 59 -6.58 2.60 11.02
C TYR A 59 -5.58 2.78 9.90
N VAL A 60 -5.75 2.04 8.81
CA VAL A 60 -4.91 2.13 7.60
C VAL A 60 -5.82 2.42 6.43
N LEU A 61 -5.54 3.50 5.71
CA LEU A 61 -6.30 3.92 4.54
C LEU A 61 -5.35 4.03 3.36
N ASP A 62 -5.50 3.12 2.42
CA ASP A 62 -4.66 3.02 1.23
C ASP A 62 -5.49 3.41 0.01
N LEU A 63 -5.14 4.53 -0.61
CA LEU A 63 -5.71 4.94 -1.89
C LEU A 63 -4.88 4.34 -3.03
N GLN A 64 -5.54 3.65 -3.94
CA GLN A 64 -4.95 3.05 -5.13
C GLN A 64 -5.25 3.87 -6.39
N SER A 65 -4.48 3.64 -7.46
CA SER A 65 -4.60 4.36 -8.72
C SER A 65 -5.93 4.13 -9.46
N GLU A 66 -6.61 3.00 -9.23
CA GLU A 66 -7.90 2.69 -9.85
C GLU A 66 -9.10 3.28 -9.09
N HIS A 67 -8.91 4.35 -8.31
CA HIS A 67 -9.94 5.00 -7.50
C HIS A 67 -10.49 4.09 -6.39
N ILE A 68 -9.71 3.11 -5.95
CA ILE A 68 -10.09 2.18 -4.88
C ILE A 68 -9.43 2.66 -3.59
N MET A 69 -10.21 2.79 -2.54
CA MET A 69 -9.74 3.01 -1.18
C MET A 69 -9.86 1.70 -0.40
N ASN A 70 -8.73 1.20 0.09
CA ASN A 70 -8.67 0.07 1.01
C ASN A 70 -8.60 0.61 2.42
N PHE A 71 -9.53 0.15 3.25
CA PHE A 71 -9.59 0.47 4.65
C PHE A 71 -9.20 -0.76 5.47
N GLY A 72 -8.31 -0.59 6.44
CA GLY A 72 -7.89 -1.59 7.40
C GLY A 72 -8.06 -1.07 8.83
N PHE A 73 -8.50 -1.93 9.74
CA PHE A 73 -8.57 -1.64 11.17
C PHE A 73 -8.14 -2.82 12.03
N GLY A 74 -7.26 -2.58 13.00
CA GLY A 74 -6.90 -3.56 14.02
C GLY A 74 -5.60 -3.22 14.76
N THR A 75 -5.03 -4.21 15.44
CA THR A 75 -3.77 -4.07 16.16
C THR A 75 -2.59 -3.96 15.19
N ARG A 76 -1.69 -3.01 15.45
CA ARG A 76 -0.49 -2.76 14.66
C ARG A 76 0.66 -3.69 15.06
N LYS A 77 1.26 -4.37 14.09
CA LYS A 77 2.43 -5.24 14.30
C LYS A 77 3.74 -4.45 14.33
N SER A 78 3.95 -3.59 13.33
CA SER A 78 5.21 -2.90 13.08
C SER A 78 5.07 -1.39 13.23
N ASN A 79 6.18 -0.71 13.54
CA ASN A 79 6.25 0.75 13.43
C ASN A 79 6.70 1.20 12.03
N ASP A 80 7.07 0.25 11.16
CA ASP A 80 7.30 0.53 9.74
C ASP A 80 5.96 0.55 9.00
N PHE A 81 5.52 1.76 8.67
CA PHE A 81 4.24 1.99 7.99
C PHE A 81 4.28 1.69 6.48
N PHE A 82 5.43 1.30 5.93
CA PHE A 82 5.54 0.86 4.54
C PHE A 82 5.22 -0.63 4.36
N GLU A 83 5.20 -1.41 5.44
CA GLU A 83 4.89 -2.84 5.40
C GLU A 83 3.46 -3.11 4.87
N SER A 84 3.30 -4.16 4.07
CA SER A 84 2.00 -4.59 3.52
C SER A 84 1.14 -5.31 4.57
N ASN A 85 1.77 -5.88 5.60
CA ASN A 85 1.15 -6.62 6.70
C ASN A 85 1.16 -5.82 8.01
N LEU A 86 0.98 -4.50 7.93
CA LEU A 86 1.01 -3.58 9.08
C LEU A 86 0.05 -3.98 10.23
N LEU A 87 -1.09 -4.60 9.90
CA LEU A 87 -2.10 -5.03 10.86
C LEU A 87 -2.04 -6.53 11.18
N GLU A 88 -2.54 -6.89 12.36
CA GLU A 88 -2.74 -8.28 12.78
C GLU A 88 -3.74 -9.06 11.90
N GLY A 89 -3.63 -10.40 11.90
CA GLY A 89 -4.38 -11.28 11.00
C GLY A 89 -5.89 -11.30 11.22
N HIS A 90 -6.37 -10.77 12.36
CA HIS A 90 -7.78 -10.60 12.68
C HIS A 90 -8.31 -9.19 12.34
N SER A 91 -7.55 -8.39 11.60
CA SER A 91 -7.96 -7.04 11.20
C SER A 91 -9.16 -7.04 10.25
N GLN A 92 -10.02 -6.04 10.40
CA GLN A 92 -11.12 -5.79 9.48
C GLN A 92 -10.57 -5.08 8.25
N LYS A 93 -10.95 -5.54 7.05
CA LYS A 93 -10.63 -4.88 5.79
C LYS A 93 -11.90 -4.59 5.00
N GLN A 94 -11.99 -3.40 4.44
CA GLN A 94 -13.09 -2.99 3.56
C GLN A 94 -12.55 -2.27 2.34
N LEU A 95 -13.22 -2.44 1.20
CA LEU A 95 -12.87 -1.80 -0.06
C LEU A 95 -14.00 -0.86 -0.47
N LYS A 96 -13.66 0.36 -0.86
CA LYS A 96 -14.63 1.33 -1.38
C LYS A 96 -14.10 1.93 -2.67
N LYS A 97 -14.86 1.79 -3.75
CA LYS A 97 -14.60 2.55 -4.98
C LYS A 97 -15.06 3.99 -4.77
N LEU A 98 -14.16 4.93 -4.94
CA LEU A 98 -14.45 6.35 -4.83
C LEU A 98 -15.06 6.89 -6.12
N HIS A 99 -15.87 7.94 -5.97
CA HIS A 99 -16.27 8.75 -7.12
C HIS A 99 -15.06 9.55 -7.64
N GLU A 100 -15.04 9.87 -8.93
CA GLU A 100 -13.93 10.58 -9.57
C GLU A 100 -13.66 11.94 -8.91
N SER A 101 -14.70 12.67 -8.52
CA SER A 101 -14.57 13.94 -7.78
C SER A 101 -13.84 13.77 -6.45
N ASP A 102 -14.17 12.72 -5.70
CA ASP A 102 -13.65 12.49 -4.35
C ASP A 102 -12.18 12.08 -4.44
N TYR A 103 -11.88 11.20 -5.40
CA TYR A 103 -10.52 10.81 -5.72
C TYR A 103 -9.64 12.02 -6.10
N ASN A 104 -10.10 12.83 -7.06
CA ASN A 104 -9.35 14.01 -7.51
C ASN A 104 -9.17 15.03 -6.38
N ASN A 105 -10.18 15.18 -5.51
CA ASN A 105 -10.07 16.04 -4.34
C ASN A 105 -8.99 15.54 -3.36
N LEU A 106 -8.94 14.24 -3.06
CA LEU A 106 -7.90 13.66 -2.21
C LEU A 106 -6.49 13.87 -2.77
N ILE A 107 -6.29 13.64 -4.08
CA ILE A 107 -4.99 13.85 -4.72
C ILE A 107 -4.60 15.33 -4.69
N THR A 108 -5.54 16.25 -4.94
CA THR A 108 -5.30 17.68 -4.88
C THR A 108 -4.88 18.13 -3.48
N LEU A 109 -5.57 17.64 -2.45
CA LEU A 109 -5.22 17.92 -1.05
C LEU A 109 -3.85 17.34 -0.67
N ALA A 110 -3.52 16.12 -1.13
CA ALA A 110 -2.21 15.52 -0.93
C ALA A 110 -1.09 16.32 -1.61
N ASP A 111 -1.33 16.86 -2.81
CA ASP A 111 -0.39 17.74 -3.50
C ASP A 111 -0.20 19.09 -2.78
N TYR A 112 -1.25 19.64 -2.16
CA TYR A 112 -1.12 20.85 -1.35
C TYR A 112 -0.34 20.59 -0.06
N ALA A 113 -0.65 19.48 0.63
CA ALA A 113 0.12 19.03 1.79
C ALA A 113 1.61 18.83 1.48
N ASP A 114 1.93 18.20 0.34
CA ASP A 114 3.32 17.99 -0.12
C ASP A 114 4.08 19.31 -0.34
N LYS A 115 3.41 20.33 -0.89
CA LYS A 115 4.00 21.64 -1.15
C LYS A 115 4.21 22.47 0.10
N ALA A 116 3.42 22.24 1.15
CA ALA A 116 3.48 23.01 2.39
C ALA A 116 4.80 22.78 3.17
N ASN A 117 5.61 21.77 2.84
CA ASN A 117 6.91 21.47 3.46
C ASN A 117 6.87 21.51 4.99
N VAL A 118 5.78 21.01 5.58
CA VAL A 118 5.59 21.06 7.03
C VAL A 118 6.53 20.04 7.69
N ILE A 119 7.59 20.54 8.33
CA ILE A 119 8.43 19.74 9.22
C ILE A 119 7.73 19.74 10.57
N LEU A 120 7.25 18.57 10.98
CA LEU A 120 6.45 18.43 12.19
C LEU A 120 7.30 17.83 13.29
N GLU A 121 7.44 18.58 14.38
CA GLU A 121 8.06 18.08 15.59
C GLU A 121 7.13 17.07 16.25
N LYS A 122 7.67 15.86 16.46
CA LYS A 122 7.05 14.84 17.31
C LYS A 122 7.02 15.38 18.74
N SER A 123 5.83 15.59 19.29
CA SER A 123 5.62 16.08 20.65
C SER A 123 5.09 14.92 21.50
N ASP A 124 5.77 14.56 22.60
CA ASP A 124 5.46 13.41 23.46
C ASP A 124 4.17 13.56 24.32
N ALA A 125 3.10 14.11 23.75
CA ALA A 125 1.83 14.33 24.43
C ALA A 125 0.99 13.04 24.41
N PHE A 126 1.03 12.31 25.54
CA PHE A 126 0.23 11.11 25.81
C PHE A 126 -1.27 11.32 25.54
N GLY A 127 -1.90 10.31 24.94
CA GLY A 127 -3.36 10.25 24.73
C GLY A 127 -3.84 10.90 23.44
N ARG A 128 -2.93 11.33 22.57
CA ARG A 128 -3.25 11.87 21.24
C ARG A 128 -3.26 10.78 20.17
N TRP A 129 -4.06 11.00 19.13
CA TRP A 129 -4.00 10.23 17.90
C TRP A 129 -2.96 10.83 16.98
N ASN A 130 -2.01 10.00 16.57
CA ASN A 130 -1.02 10.30 15.54
C ASN A 130 -1.62 9.97 14.18
N VAL A 131 -1.19 10.70 13.15
CA VAL A 131 -1.53 10.45 11.76
C VAL A 131 -0.24 10.49 10.95
N THR A 132 0.10 9.37 10.32
CA THR A 132 1.20 9.28 9.36
C THR A 132 0.65 9.24 7.95
N ILE A 133 1.12 10.15 7.09
CA ILE A 133 0.74 10.25 5.69
C ILE A 133 1.96 9.89 4.84
N ILE A 134 1.79 8.92 3.94
CA ILE A 134 2.82 8.50 2.99
C ILE A 134 2.32 8.85 1.59
N TYR A 135 3.02 9.77 0.93
CA TYR A 135 2.68 10.25 -0.40
C TYR A 135 3.95 10.59 -1.18
N LYS A 136 4.05 10.13 -2.44
CA LYS A 136 5.22 10.37 -3.31
C LYS A 136 6.57 10.04 -2.62
N ASN A 137 6.64 8.92 -1.91
CA ASN A 137 7.81 8.46 -1.14
C ASN A 137 8.28 9.42 -0.04
N LYS A 138 7.42 10.34 0.41
CA LYS A 138 7.64 11.16 1.59
C LYS A 138 6.67 10.76 2.69
N THR A 139 7.13 10.89 3.93
CA THR A 139 6.36 10.60 5.13
C THR A 139 6.13 11.89 5.90
N TYR A 140 4.89 12.13 6.30
CA TYR A 140 4.47 13.27 7.11
C TYR A 140 3.81 12.74 8.37
N ASP A 141 4.35 13.08 9.54
CA ASP A 141 3.81 12.66 10.84
C ASP A 141 3.17 13.86 11.53
N ILE A 142 1.87 13.77 11.82
CA ILE A 142 1.10 14.86 12.43
C ILE A 142 0.30 14.33 13.63
N TYR A 143 -0.19 15.24 14.48
CA TYR A 143 -1.25 14.90 15.44
C TYR A 143 -2.62 15.20 14.85
N HIS A 144 -3.57 14.29 15.09
CA HIS A 144 -4.97 14.55 14.82
C HIS A 144 -5.47 15.71 15.72
N GLY A 145 -5.96 16.78 15.11
CA GLY A 145 -6.56 17.92 15.79
C GLY A 145 -5.71 19.19 15.83
N ASP A 146 -4.38 19.11 15.65
CA ASP A 146 -3.49 20.28 15.68
C ASP A 146 -3.60 21.13 14.40
N TYR A 147 -4.03 20.53 13.29
CA TYR A 147 -3.93 21.10 11.95
C TYR A 147 -5.28 21.27 11.24
N LYS A 148 -6.40 21.33 11.97
CA LYS A 148 -7.78 21.31 11.43
C LYS A 148 -8.08 22.30 10.29
N SER A 149 -7.31 23.38 10.14
CA SER A 149 -7.56 24.43 9.14
C SER A 149 -6.54 24.47 7.99
N ASP A 150 -5.43 23.73 8.08
CA ASP A 150 -4.43 23.68 7.03
C ASP A 150 -4.73 22.57 6.00
N ASP A 151 -3.90 22.47 4.96
CA ASP A 151 -4.14 21.52 3.87
C ASP A 151 -3.94 20.06 4.30
N ILE A 152 -3.12 19.80 5.32
CA ILE A 152 -2.95 18.47 5.90
C ILE A 152 -4.20 18.07 6.69
N GLY A 153 -4.73 18.95 7.54
CA GLY A 153 -5.94 18.69 8.28
C GLY A 153 -7.15 18.48 7.37
N LYS A 154 -7.26 19.26 6.29
CA LYS A 154 -8.28 19.06 5.25
C LYS A 154 -8.16 17.70 4.58
N LEU A 155 -6.93 17.26 4.26
CA LEU A 155 -6.70 15.92 3.69
C LEU A 155 -7.17 14.82 4.65
N VAL A 156 -6.74 14.89 5.92
CA VAL A 156 -7.12 13.89 6.94
C VAL A 156 -8.64 13.89 7.14
N GLN A 157 -9.28 15.05 7.18
CA GLN A 157 -10.73 15.14 7.32
C GLN A 157 -11.47 14.55 6.12
N ALA A 158 -11.04 14.88 4.88
CA ALA A 158 -11.64 14.30 3.68
C ALA A 158 -11.52 12.77 3.65
N ILE A 159 -10.39 12.24 4.12
CA ILE A 159 -10.17 10.79 4.23
C ILE A 159 -11.11 10.15 5.26
N ILE A 160 -11.27 10.77 6.43
CA ILE A 160 -12.20 10.29 7.48
C ILE A 160 -13.65 10.28 6.95
N GLU A 161 -14.06 11.34 6.26
CA GLU A 161 -15.41 11.46 5.69
C GLU A 161 -15.68 10.43 4.59
N LEU A 162 -14.64 10.07 3.81
CA LEU A 162 -14.74 9.07 2.75
C LEU A 162 -14.58 7.64 3.24
N SER A 163 -14.11 7.42 4.46
CA SER A 163 -13.94 6.10 5.04
C SER A 163 -15.25 5.28 5.00
N PRO A 164 -15.20 3.99 4.60
CA PRO A 164 -16.37 3.13 4.63
C PRO A 164 -16.82 2.74 6.05
N VAL A 165 -15.98 2.98 7.05
CA VAL A 165 -16.32 2.78 8.47
C VAL A 165 -16.15 4.07 9.25
N ARG A 166 -16.87 4.14 10.37
CA ARG A 166 -16.70 5.22 11.33
C ARG A 166 -15.38 5.00 12.08
N LEU A 167 -14.46 5.97 11.98
CA LEU A 167 -13.26 5.98 12.80
C LEU A 167 -13.61 6.47 14.20
N ASP A 168 -13.22 5.71 15.20
CA ASP A 168 -13.41 6.06 16.59
C ASP A 168 -12.17 6.76 17.17
N LEU A 169 -12.02 8.04 16.84
CA LEU A 169 -10.87 8.85 17.26
C LEU A 169 -11.13 9.52 18.63
N HIS A 170 -11.58 8.74 19.61
CA HIS A 170 -11.74 9.24 20.98
C HIS A 170 -10.37 9.50 21.61
N GLY A 171 -10.13 10.72 22.10
CA GLY A 171 -9.02 10.97 23.03
C GLY A 171 -9.35 10.31 24.36
N TRP A 172 -8.44 9.50 24.90
CA TRP A 172 -8.56 9.09 26.30
C TRP A 172 -8.44 10.36 27.15
N SER A 173 -9.49 10.67 27.92
CA SER A 173 -9.47 11.70 28.96
C SER A 173 -8.54 11.28 30.10
#